data_AF-A0A960I4V1-F1
#
_entry.id   AF-A0A960I4V1-F1
#
_cell.length_a   1.000
_cell.length_b   1.000
_cell.length_c   1.000
_cell.angle_alpha   90.00
_cell.angle_beta   90.00
_cell.angle_gamma   90.00
#
_symmetry.space_group_name_H-M   'P 1'
#
loop_
_entity.id
_entity.type
_entity.pdbx_description
1 polymer ?
#
loop_
_entity_poly.entity_id
_entity_poly.type
_entity_poly.pdbx_seq_one_letter_code
_entity_poly.pdbx_strand_id
1 'polypeptide(L)'
;MGKARDTSPAVLARANFRASPGLAVAYWGLVLVRALLPAALTLGMGALVRAVQDGRSVTGSLVVVGACFGLISVLGPIHTQVAALLGDRTSGHLQAELTRACSSPPGIAHLERPGLADELVAAR
;
A
#
# COMPACT_ATOMS: atom_id res chain seq x y z
N MET A 1 31.68 8.65 -13.14
CA MET A 1 30.53 9.51 -12.78
C MET A 1 29.28 9.03 -13.52
N GLY A 2 28.53 8.10 -12.92
CA GLY A 2 27.32 7.51 -13.51
C GLY A 2 26.07 8.22 -12.99
N LYS A 3 25.32 8.82 -13.92
CA LYS A 3 24.06 9.55 -13.77
C LYS A 3 23.16 8.90 -12.70
N ALA A 4 22.85 9.67 -11.66
CA ALA A 4 21.91 9.31 -10.61
C ALA A 4 20.62 8.78 -11.26
N ARG A 5 20.29 7.52 -10.99
CA ARG A 5 18.98 6.95 -11.32
C ARG A 5 17.98 7.69 -10.45
N ASP A 6 17.20 8.58 -11.07
CA ASP A 6 16.01 9.16 -10.47
C ASP A 6 14.99 8.04 -10.19
N THR A 7 15.21 7.30 -9.11
CA THR A 7 14.17 6.51 -8.44
C THR A 7 13.21 7.49 -7.77
N SER A 8 12.50 8.26 -8.59
CA SER A 8 11.44 9.12 -8.13
C SER A 8 10.32 8.22 -7.61
N PRO A 9 9.96 8.26 -6.30
CA PRO A 9 8.85 7.50 -5.76
C PRO A 9 7.53 7.78 -6.51
N ALA A 10 7.47 8.94 -7.18
CA ALA A 10 6.40 9.34 -8.08
C ALA A 10 6.26 8.46 -9.35
N VAL A 11 7.34 7.85 -9.85
CA VAL A 11 7.30 6.98 -11.05
C VAL A 11 6.77 5.60 -10.69
N LEU A 12 7.20 5.04 -9.55
CA LEU A 12 6.65 3.80 -8.98
C LEU A 12 5.18 3.97 -8.58
N ALA A 13 4.84 5.10 -7.95
CA ALA A 13 3.45 5.45 -7.64
C ALA A 13 2.59 5.63 -8.90
N ARG A 14 3.12 6.26 -9.97
CA ARG A 14 2.38 6.45 -11.23
C ARG A 14 2.17 5.17 -12.04
N ALA A 15 3.13 4.25 -12.03
CA ALA A 15 2.97 2.94 -12.68
C ALA A 15 1.85 2.12 -12.00
N ASN A 16 1.78 2.19 -10.66
CA ASN A 16 0.74 1.55 -9.86
C ASN A 16 -0.64 2.23 -10.00
N PHE A 17 -0.67 3.57 -10.11
CA PHE A 17 -1.90 4.35 -10.27
C PHE A 17 -2.60 4.16 -11.63
N ARG A 18 -1.86 3.81 -12.69
CA ARG A 18 -2.44 3.63 -14.02
C ARG A 18 -3.27 2.35 -14.16
N ALA A 19 -3.08 1.37 -13.28
CA ALA A 19 -3.77 0.09 -13.36
C ALA A 19 -5.13 0.03 -12.64
N SER A 20 -5.44 0.97 -11.71
CA SER A 20 -6.70 0.90 -10.94
C SER A 20 -7.15 2.27 -10.37
N PRO A 21 -7.75 3.15 -11.19
CA PRO A 21 -8.29 4.43 -10.72
C PRO A 21 -9.32 4.26 -9.58
N GLY A 22 -10.03 3.13 -9.53
CA GLY A 22 -10.95 2.80 -8.43
C GLY A 22 -10.27 2.60 -7.08
N LEU A 23 -9.05 2.03 -7.04
CA LEU A 23 -8.31 1.78 -5.79
C LEU A 23 -7.73 3.08 -5.22
N ALA A 24 -7.32 4.01 -6.08
CA ALA A 24 -6.86 5.33 -5.67
C ALA A 24 -7.99 6.16 -5.05
N VAL A 25 -9.18 6.16 -5.67
CA VAL A 25 -10.37 6.85 -5.14
C VAL A 25 -10.81 6.19 -3.83
N ALA A 26 -10.82 4.85 -3.77
CA ALA A 26 -11.13 4.12 -2.54
C ALA A 26 -10.14 4.47 -1.42
N TYR A 27 -8.83 4.55 -1.72
CA TYR A 27 -7.80 4.93 -0.76
C TYR A 27 -8.01 6.35 -0.22
N TRP A 28 -8.18 7.34 -1.10
CA TRP A 28 -8.42 8.73 -0.68
C TRP A 28 -9.75 8.90 0.04
N GLY A 29 -10.79 8.19 -0.39
CA GLY A 29 -12.07 8.11 0.32
C GLY A 29 -11.88 7.55 1.73
N LEU A 30 -11.12 6.47 1.89
CA LEU A 30 -10.82 5.87 3.20
C LEU A 30 -10.06 6.84 4.11
N VAL A 31 -9.10 7.59 3.55
CA VAL A 31 -8.33 8.61 4.28
C VAL A 31 -9.23 9.75 4.76
N LEU A 32 -10.10 10.27 3.89
CA LEU A 32 -11.04 11.34 4.24
C LEU A 32 -12.04 10.87 5.31
N VAL A 33 -12.62 9.69 5.12
CA VAL A 33 -13.50 9.05 6.10
C VAL A 33 -12.76 8.94 7.44
N ARG A 34 -11.55 8.39 7.46
CA ARG A 34 -10.74 8.25 8.68
C ARG A 34 -10.44 9.58 9.38
N ALA A 35 -10.28 10.67 8.62
CA ALA A 35 -10.02 11.99 9.17
C ALA A 35 -11.28 12.64 9.77
N LEU A 36 -12.46 12.42 9.17
CA LEU A 36 -13.72 13.00 9.65
C LEU A 36 -14.31 12.24 10.84
N LEU A 37 -14.08 10.93 10.95
CA LEU A 37 -14.67 10.10 11.99
C LEU A 37 -14.35 10.52 13.44
N PRO A 38 -13.11 10.90 13.80
CA PRO A 38 -12.80 11.40 15.14
C PRO A 38 -13.60 12.67 15.48
N ALA A 39 -13.74 13.59 14.52
CA ALA A 39 -14.52 14.81 14.70
C ALA A 39 -16.01 14.50 14.91
N ALA A 40 -16.57 13.57 14.12
CA ALA A 40 -17.95 13.13 14.28
C ALA A 40 -18.20 12.45 15.65
N LEU A 41 -17.24 11.65 16.13
CA LEU A 41 -17.32 11.02 17.45
C LEU A 41 -17.33 12.07 18.58
N THR A 42 -16.49 13.10 18.48
CA THR A 42 -16.46 14.21 19.45
C THR A 42 -17.80 14.94 19.50
N LEU A 43 -18.38 15.24 18.33
CA LEU A 43 -19.70 15.89 18.25
C LEU A 43 -20.81 14.99 18.80
N GLY A 44 -20.78 13.69 18.48
CA GLY A 44 -21.71 12.70 18.99
C GLY A 44 -21.65 12.57 20.52
N MET A 45 -20.46 12.55 21.10
CA MET A 45 -20.26 12.52 22.55
C MET A 45 -20.76 13.81 23.21
N GLY A 46 -20.50 14.97 22.62
CA GLY A 46 -21.04 16.25 23.10
C GLY A 46 -22.57 16.27 23.09
N ALA A 47 -23.20 15.76 22.03
CA ALA A 47 -24.65 15.64 21.94
C ALA A 47 -25.21 14.61 22.93
N LEU A 48 -24.50 13.51 23.18
CA LEU A 48 -24.85 12.50 24.19
C LEU A 48 -24.85 13.13 25.59
N VAL A 49 -23.78 13.81 25.96
CA VAL A 49 -23.65 14.49 27.26
C VAL A 49 -24.78 15.52 27.44
N ARG A 50 -25.09 16.29 26.39
CA ARG A 50 -26.19 17.26 26.43
C ARG A 50 -27.56 16.60 26.60
N ALA A 51 -27.83 15.53 25.87
CA ALA A 51 -29.09 14.78 25.98
C ALA A 51 -29.28 14.17 27.38
N VAL A 52 -28.20 13.68 28.00
CA VAL A 52 -28.22 13.19 29.40
C VAL A 52 -28.53 14.33 30.37
N GLN A 53 -27.88 15.48 30.22
CA GLN A 53 -28.10 16.64 31.10
C GLN A 53 -29.52 17.20 30.98
N ASP A 54 -30.07 17.22 29.76
CA ASP A 54 -31.41 17.75 29.48
C ASP A 54 -32.53 16.73 29.79
N GLY A 55 -32.21 15.50 30.22
CA GLY A 55 -33.18 14.42 30.43
C GLY A 55 -33.91 13.97 29.16
N ARG A 56 -33.33 14.26 27.99
CA ARG A 56 -33.90 13.94 26.67
C ARG A 56 -33.48 12.53 26.23
N SER A 57 -34.15 12.02 25.20
CA SER A 57 -33.80 10.72 24.62
C SER A 57 -32.35 10.71 24.12
N VAL A 58 -31.56 9.78 24.66
CA VAL A 58 -30.15 9.53 24.33
C VAL A 58 -29.97 8.58 23.15
N THR A 59 -31.05 7.97 22.64
CA THR A 59 -30.99 6.96 21.58
C THR A 59 -30.32 7.51 20.32
N GLY A 60 -30.63 8.75 19.91
CA GLY A 60 -30.09 9.34 18.68
C GLY A 60 -28.57 9.56 18.73
N SER A 61 -28.06 10.13 19.82
CA SER A 61 -26.62 10.36 20.00
C SER A 61 -25.85 9.05 20.20
N LEU A 62 -26.45 8.07 20.87
CA LEU A 62 -25.85 6.75 21.06
C LEU A 62 -25.71 5.98 19.73
N VAL A 63 -26.72 6.07 18.84
CA VAL A 63 -26.64 5.49 17.49
C VAL A 63 -25.51 6.13 16.69
N VAL A 64 -25.35 7.45 16.74
CA VAL A 64 -24.25 8.17 16.04
C VAL A 64 -22.89 7.72 16.56
N VAL A 65 -22.70 7.67 17.88
CA VAL A 65 -21.44 7.22 18.49
C VAL A 65 -21.15 5.76 18.13
N GLY A 66 -22.14 4.87 18.22
CA GLY A 66 -22.00 3.47 17.86
C GLY A 66 -21.67 3.26 16.38
N ALA A 67 -22.32 3.99 15.48
CA ALA A 67 -22.03 3.96 14.04
C ALA A 67 -20.60 4.44 13.73
N CYS A 68 -20.17 5.56 14.34
CA CYS A 68 -18.80 6.05 14.19
C CYS A 68 -17.78 5.03 14.71
N PHE A 69 -18.06 4.41 15.87
CA PHE A 69 -17.18 3.41 16.44
C PHE A 69 -17.05 2.18 15.53
N GLY A 70 -18.18 1.64 15.05
CA GLY A 70 -18.18 0.51 14.12
C GLY A 70 -17.42 0.82 12.83
N LEU A 71 -17.60 2.02 12.27
CA LEU A 71 -16.86 2.48 11.10
C LEU A 71 -15.35 2.54 11.38
N ILE A 72 -14.89 3.12 12.50
CA ILE A 72 -13.48 3.16 12.89
C ILE A 72 -12.90 1.74 13.02
N SER A 73 -13.65 0.82 13.62
CA SER A 73 -13.20 -0.56 13.86
C SER A 73 -12.95 -1.34 12.56
N VAL A 74 -13.78 -1.14 11.53
CA VAL A 74 -13.66 -1.88 10.25
C VAL A 74 -12.67 -1.20 9.29
N LEU A 75 -12.45 0.11 9.42
CA LEU A 75 -11.59 0.88 8.53
C LEU A 75 -10.11 0.47 8.59
N GLY A 76 -9.63 0.11 9.78
CA GLY A 76 -8.26 -0.39 9.98
C GLY A 76 -7.97 -1.64 9.15
N PRO A 77 -8.72 -2.74 9.35
CA PRO A 77 -8.58 -3.98 8.58
C PRO A 77 -8.70 -3.78 7.06
N ILE A 78 -9.65 -2.95 6.60
CA ILE A 78 -9.80 -2.68 5.16
C ILE A 78 -8.55 -2.00 4.60
N HIS A 79 -8.02 -1.00 5.30
CA HIS A 79 -6.83 -0.27 4.86
C HIS A 79 -5.61 -1.19 4.77
N THR A 80 -5.41 -2.05 5.77
CA THR A 80 -4.28 -2.98 5.80
C THR A 80 -4.39 -4.01 4.67
N GLN A 81 -5.59 -4.50 4.36
CA GLN A 81 -5.80 -5.44 3.26
C GLN A 81 -5.56 -4.81 1.89
N VAL A 82 -6.03 -3.58 1.69
CA VAL A 82 -5.76 -2.83 0.46
C VAL A 82 -4.27 -2.58 0.28
N ALA A 83 -3.56 -2.20 1.35
CA ALA A 83 -2.12 -2.00 1.32
C ALA A 83 -1.36 -3.31 1.02
N ALA A 84 -1.78 -4.43 1.62
CA ALA A 84 -1.19 -5.75 1.40
C ALA A 84 -1.34 -6.20 -0.07
N LEU A 85 -2.55 -6.10 -0.62
CA LEU A 85 -2.82 -6.45 -2.02
C LEU A 85 -2.01 -5.60 -3.01
N LEU A 86 -1.83 -4.33 -2.70
CA LEU A 86 -1.03 -3.43 -3.50
C LEU A 86 0.46 -3.80 -3.43
N GLY A 87 0.94 -4.13 -2.23
CA GLY A 87 2.31 -4.58 -1.98
C GLY A 87 2.63 -5.88 -2.70
N ASP A 88 1.71 -6.85 -2.70
CA ASP A 88 1.87 -8.14 -3.36
C ASP A 88 1.98 -7.99 -4.89
N ARG A 89 1.07 -7.23 -5.50
CA ARG A 89 1.12 -6.93 -6.94
C ARG A 89 2.38 -6.18 -7.35
N THR A 90 2.81 -5.22 -6.53
CA THR A 90 4.03 -4.45 -6.79
C THR A 90 5.27 -5.34 -6.70
N SER A 91 5.34 -6.20 -5.68
CA SER A 91 6.42 -7.16 -5.50
C SER A 91 6.49 -8.15 -6.66
N GLY A 92 5.36 -8.70 -7.10
CA GLY A 92 5.29 -9.61 -8.24
C GLY A 92 5.79 -8.97 -9.53
N HIS A 93 5.46 -7.70 -9.79
CA HIS A 93 5.95 -6.97 -10.95
C HIS A 93 7.47 -6.75 -10.90
N LEU A 94 7.99 -6.29 -9.74
CA LEU A 94 9.42 -6.10 -9.55
C LEU A 94 10.20 -7.40 -9.70
N GLN A 95 9.67 -8.50 -9.13
CA GLN A 95 10.30 -9.81 -9.25
C GLN A 95 10.37 -10.25 -10.71
N ALA A 96 9.29 -10.10 -11.48
CA ALA A 96 9.28 -10.46 -12.89
C ALA A 96 10.28 -9.61 -13.71
N GLU A 97 10.37 -8.32 -13.44
CA GLU A 97 11.35 -7.43 -14.09
C GLU A 97 12.79 -7.80 -13.72
N LEU A 98 13.06 -8.13 -12.45
CA LEU A 98 14.38 -8.62 -12.03
C LEU A 98 14.73 -9.94 -12.71
N THR A 99 13.79 -10.89 -12.76
CA THR A 99 13.99 -12.16 -13.47
C THR A 99 14.30 -11.92 -14.95
N ARG A 100 13.57 -11.03 -15.61
CA ARG A 100 13.84 -10.66 -17.01
C ARG A 100 15.19 -9.98 -17.16
N ALA A 101 15.52 -9.01 -16.31
CA ALA A 101 16.80 -8.29 -16.38
C ALA A 101 18.01 -9.18 -16.06
N CYS A 102 17.86 -10.23 -15.25
CA CYS A 102 18.90 -11.22 -14.99
C CYS A 102 19.03 -12.28 -16.08
N SER A 103 17.96 -12.56 -16.84
CA SER A 103 17.95 -13.57 -17.92
C SER A 103 18.12 -12.99 -19.33
N SER A 104 17.89 -11.69 -19.51
CA SER A 104 18.03 -10.97 -20.77
C SER A 104 19.48 -10.63 -21.19
N PRO A 105 20.49 -10.50 -20.31
CA PRO A 105 21.87 -10.36 -20.74
C PRO A 105 22.27 -11.64 -21.48
N PRO A 106 22.91 -11.55 -22.66
CA PRO A 106 23.52 -12.73 -23.26
C PRO A 106 24.46 -13.33 -22.22
N GLY A 107 24.28 -14.62 -21.91
CA GLY A 107 25.08 -15.29 -20.89
C GLY A 107 26.57 -15.06 -21.13
N ILE A 108 27.36 -15.07 -20.05
CA ILE A 108 28.84 -15.10 -20.08
C ILE A 108 29.39 -16.35 -20.77
N ALA A 109 28.56 -17.14 -21.45
CA ALA A 109 28.92 -18.23 -22.35
C ALA A 109 29.94 -17.81 -23.43
N HIS A 110 29.97 -16.53 -23.85
CA HIS A 110 31.04 -16.06 -24.75
C HIS A 110 32.40 -15.89 -24.04
N LEU A 111 32.40 -15.74 -22.71
CA LEU A 111 33.57 -15.67 -21.84
C LEU A 111 33.97 -17.06 -21.33
N GLU A 112 33.07 -18.04 -21.34
CA GLU A 112 33.38 -19.47 -21.24
C GLU A 112 34.07 -19.94 -22.53
N ARG A 113 35.30 -19.49 -22.77
CA ARG A 113 36.16 -20.13 -23.76
C ARG A 113 36.54 -21.51 -23.20
N PRO A 114 36.26 -22.62 -23.90
CA PRO A 114 36.57 -23.96 -23.39
C PRO A 114 38.05 -24.16 -23.05
N GLY A 115 38.95 -23.45 -23.73
CA GLY A 115 40.39 -23.47 -23.42
C GLY A 115 40.78 -22.91 -22.04
N LEU A 116 40.00 -21.97 -21.46
CA LEU A 116 40.26 -21.43 -20.12
C LEU A 116 39.85 -22.42 -19.01
N ALA A 117 38.88 -23.30 -19.29
CA ALA A 117 38.49 -24.36 -18.37
C ALA A 117 39.57 -25.46 -18.33
N ASP A 118 40.14 -25.83 -19.48
CA ASP A 118 41.27 -26.77 -19.55
C ASP A 118 42.53 -26.20 -18.88
N GLU A 119 42.82 -24.91 -19.02
CA GLU A 119 43.95 -24.27 -18.32
C GLU A 119 43.79 -24.27 -16.79
N LEU A 120 42.57 -24.10 -16.27
CA LEU A 120 42.30 -24.19 -14.83
C LEU A 120 42.36 -25.62 -14.29
N VAL A 121 42.02 -26.62 -15.11
CA VAL A 121 42.19 -28.05 -14.76
C VAL A 121 43.66 -28.44 -14.77
N ALA A 122 44.45 -27.92 -15.70
CA ALA A 122 45.89 -28.16 -15.77
C ALA A 122 46.70 -27.46 -14.66
N ALA A 123 46.16 -26.39 -14.06
CA ALA A 123 46.79 -25.64 -12.98
C ALA A 123 46.42 -26.10 -11.56
N ARG A 124 45.56 -27.12 -11.41
CA ARG A 124 45.26 -27.78 -10.13
C ARG A 124 46.20 -28.96 -9.89
#